data_AF-A0A2W6VFF2-F1
#
_entry.id   AF-A0A2W6VFF2-F1
#
_cell.length_a   1.000
_cell.length_b   1.000
_cell.length_c   1.000
_cell.angle_alpha   90.00
_cell.angle_beta   90.00
_cell.angle_gamma   90.00
#
_symmetry.space_group_name_H-M   'P 1'
#
loop_
_entity.id
_entity.type
_entity.pdbx_description
1 polymer ?
#
loop_
_entity_poly.entity_id
_entity_poly.type
_entity_poly.pdbx_seq_one_letter_code
_entity_poly.pdbx_strand_id
1 'polypeptide(L)' 'MQRFSDLARNAAQVATGQLGWSPEQFWQSTAAELAQAIEGRAGPAGPPPLDRRALERMQQGAGNG' A
#
# COMPACT_ATOMS: atom_id res chain seq x y z
N MET A 1 -21.63 7.51 -5.15
CA MET A 1 -21.57 6.12 -5.68
C MET A 1 -20.37 6.03 -6.62
N GLN A 2 -19.39 5.17 -6.33
CA GLN A 2 -18.35 4.87 -7.32
C GLN A 2 -18.89 3.84 -8.31
N ARG A 3 -18.61 4.03 -9.61
CA ARG A 3 -19.00 3.06 -10.64
C ARG A 3 -17.98 1.93 -10.65
N PHE A 4 -18.44 0.71 -10.99
CA PHE A 4 -17.57 -0.46 -11.12
C PHE A 4 -16.32 -0.18 -11.98
N SER A 5 -16.49 0.55 -13.08
CA SER A 5 -15.39 0.93 -13.99
C SER A 5 -14.28 1.73 -13.31
N ASP A 6 -14.64 2.62 -12.38
CA ASP A 6 -13.65 3.45 -11.69
C ASP A 6 -12.86 2.62 -10.66
N LEU A 7 -13.55 1.74 -9.93
CA LEU A 7 -12.93 0.81 -8.99
C LEU A 7 -11.99 -0.17 -9.72
N ALA A 8 -12.46 -0.78 -10.81
CA ALA A 8 -11.67 -1.71 -11.60
C ALA A 8 -10.43 -1.03 -12.20
N ARG A 9 -10.55 0.22 -12.67
CA ARG A 9 -9.41 0.99 -13.18
C ARG A 9 -8.37 1.23 -12.09
N ASN A 10 -8.79 1.70 -10.92
CA ASN A 10 -7.87 1.99 -9.82
C ASN A 10 -7.16 0.72 -9.33
N ALA A 11 -7.90 -0.39 -9.21
CA ALA A 11 -7.35 -1.69 -8.85
C ALA A 11 -6.33 -2.20 -9.89
N ALA A 12 -6.65 -2.10 -11.19
CA ALA A 12 -5.75 -2.50 -12.26
C ALA A 12 -4.46 -1.67 -12.29
N GLN A 13 -4.53 -0.37 -11.98
CA GLN A 13 -3.35 0.48 -11.87
C GLN A 13 -2.40 0.03 -10.74
N VAL A 14 -2.94 -0.35 -9.59
CA VAL A 14 -2.13 -0.89 -8.48
C VAL A 14 -1.54 -2.25 -8.86
N ALA A 15 -2.34 -3.16 -9.41
CA ALA A 15 -1.89 -4.51 -9.76
C ALA A 15 -0.80 -4.49 -10.85
N THR A 16 -1.02 -3.76 -11.94
CA THR A 16 -0.06 -3.73 -13.06
C THR A 16 1.17 -2.85 -12.78
N GLY A 17 1.01 -1.77 -12.00
CA GLY A 17 2.12 -0.86 -11.69
C GLY A 17 2.93 -1.27 -10.46
N GLN A 18 2.27 -1.52 -9.33
CA GLN A 18 2.95 -1.73 -8.04
C GLN A 18 3.23 -3.20 -7.74
N LEU A 19 2.35 -4.11 -8.18
CA LEU A 19 2.51 -5.56 -8.01
C LEU A 19 3.21 -6.23 -9.20
N GLY A 20 3.31 -5.55 -10.34
CA GLY A 20 3.95 -6.07 -11.56
C GLY A 20 3.14 -7.15 -12.28
N TRP A 21 1.84 -7.26 -12.01
CA TRP A 21 0.97 -8.23 -12.67
C TRP A 21 0.73 -7.86 -14.13
N SER A 22 0.51 -8.86 -14.98
CA SER A 22 -0.05 -8.60 -16.30
C SER A 22 -1.54 -8.20 -16.19
N PRO A 23 -2.11 -7.50 -17.20
CA PRO A 23 -3.55 -7.26 -17.25
C PRO A 23 -4.38 -8.55 -17.19
N GLU A 24 -3.87 -9.64 -17.80
CA GLU A 24 -4.52 -10.95 -17.78
C GLU A 24 -4.56 -11.53 -16.36
N GLN A 25 -3.45 -11.48 -15.61
CA GLN A 25 -3.43 -11.91 -14.21
C GLN A 25 -4.46 -11.16 -13.38
N PHE A 26 -4.55 -9.83 -13.52
CA PHE A 26 -5.56 -9.04 -12.82
C PHE A 26 -7.00 -9.49 -13.10
N TRP A 27 -7.34 -9.74 -14.37
CA TRP A 27 -8.70 -10.17 -14.74
C TRP A 27 -9.02 -11.61 -14.36
N GLN A 28 -8.00 -12.46 -14.19
CA GLN A 28 -8.15 -13.85 -13.75
C GLN A 28 -8.17 -13.98 -12.22
N SER A 29 -7.63 -13.01 -11.48
CA SER A 29 -7.64 -13.01 -10.02
C SER A 29 -9.00 -12.66 -9.43
N THR A 30 -9.31 -13.30 -8.31
CA THR A 30 -10.46 -12.95 -7.47
C THR A 30 -10.20 -11.68 -6.66
N ALA A 31 -11.26 -11.04 -6.18
CA ALA A 31 -11.15 -9.88 -5.30
C ALA A 31 -10.39 -10.18 -4.00
N ALA A 32 -10.51 -11.41 -3.47
CA ALA A 32 -9.81 -11.83 -2.26
C ALA A 32 -8.30 -11.97 -2.49
N GLU A 33 -7.89 -12.56 -3.61
CA GLU A 33 -6.48 -12.68 -3.98
C GLU A 33 -5.85 -11.30 -4.25
N LEU A 34 -6.59 -10.40 -4.90
CA LEU A 34 -6.15 -9.03 -5.09
C LEU A 34 -5.94 -8.30 -3.75
N ALA A 35 -6.88 -8.44 -2.80
CA ALA A 35 -6.75 -7.85 -1.48
C ALA A 35 -5.52 -8.39 -0.74
N GLN A 36 -5.34 -9.71 -0.75
CA GLN A 36 -4.15 -10.36 -0.15
C GLN A 36 -2.84 -9.88 -0.78
N ALA A 37 -2.80 -9.71 -2.11
CA ALA A 37 -1.60 -9.23 -2.79
C ALA A 37 -1.27 -7.77 -2.43
N ILE A 38 -2.28 -6.92 -2.29
CA ILE A 38 -2.13 -5.52 -1.84
C ILE A 38 -1.63 -5.48 -0.39
N GLU A 39 -2.24 -6.26 0.51
CA GLU A 39 -1.86 -6.35 1.92
C GLU A 39 -0.45 -6.93 2.10
N GLY A 40 -0.12 -7.98 1.36
CA GLY A 40 1.21 -8.61 1.39
C GLY A 40 2.32 -7.66 0.92
N ARG A 41 2.02 -6.75 -0.01
CA ARG A 41 2.94 -5.68 -0.46
C ARG A 41 3.16 -4.61 0.62
N ALA A 42 2.13 -4.26 1.37
CA ALA A 42 2.19 -3.25 2.43
C ALA A 42 3.02 -3.73 3.64
N GLY A 43 3.25 -5.04 3.76
CA GLY A 43 3.84 -5.65 4.95
C GLY A 43 2.87 -5.66 6.13
N PRO A 44 3.20 -6.32 7.26
CA PRO A 44 2.45 -6.10 8.49
C PRO A 44 2.43 -4.60 8.76
N ALA A 45 1.24 -4.04 9.03
CA ALA A 45 1.05 -2.61 9.24
C ALA A 45 2.24 -2.06 10.05
N GLY A 46 3.10 -1.33 9.35
CA GLY A 46 4.31 -0.78 9.95
C GLY A 46 3.90 0.08 11.15
N PRO A 47 4.84 0.34 12.08
CA PRO A 47 4.55 1.24 13.19
C PRO A 47 3.91 2.53 12.64
N PRO A 48 2.93 3.10 13.35
CA PRO A 48 2.17 4.24 12.88
C PRO A 48 3.12 5.35 12.38
N PRO A 49 2.72 6.13 11.36
CA PRO A 49 3.56 7.18 10.80
C PRO A 49 4.16 8.04 11.91
N LEU A 50 5.45 8.30 11.81
CA LEU A 50 6.20 9.08 12.79
C LEU A 50 5.53 10.44 12.98
N ASP A 51 5.01 10.70 14.19
CA ASP A 51 4.43 11.99 14.50
C ASP A 51 5.52 13.04 14.75
N ARG A 52 5.16 14.31 14.64
CA ARG A 52 6.12 15.43 14.81
C ARG A 52 6.84 15.36 16.16
N ARG A 53 6.15 14.92 17.22
CA ARG A 53 6.72 14.79 18.57
C ARG A 53 7.76 13.68 18.66
N ALA A 54 7.52 12.55 18.00
CA ALA A 54 8.47 11.45 17.90
C ALA A 54 9.73 11.87 17.14
N LEU A 55 9.56 12.65 16.06
CA LEU A 55 10.68 13.18 15.29
C LEU A 55 11.53 14.17 16.11
N GLU A 56 10.89 15.04 16.89
CA GLU A 56 11.57 15.99 17.78
C GLU A 56 12.39 15.28 18.87
N ARG A 57 11.85 14.19 19.47
CA ARG A 57 12.58 13.40 20.46
C ARG A 57 13.82 12.72 19.89
N MET A 58 13.76 12.22 18.66
CA MET A 58 14.91 11.57 18.00
C MET A 58 16.03 12.58 17.71
N GLN A 59 15.68 13.79 17.27
CA GLN A 59 16.67 14.84 16.99
C GLN A 59 17.34 15.37 18.27
N GLN A 60 16.59 15.46 19.37
CA GLN A 60 17.13 15.86 20.68
C GLN A 60 18.07 14.79 21.27
N GLY A 61 17.77 13.50 21.05
CA GLY A 61 18.64 12.40 21.48
C GLY A 61 19.93 12.27 20.67
N ALA A 62 19.94 12.71 19.41
CA ALA A 62 21.11 12.66 18.52
C ALA A 62 22.14 13.78 18.78
N GLY A 63 21.81 14.78 19.61
CA GLY A 63 22.67 15.94 19.90
C GLY A 63 23.51 15.87 21.18
N ASN A 64 23.45 14.75 21.95
CA ASN A 64 24.20 14.55 23.19
C ASN A 64 25.20 13.38 23.06
N GLY A 65 26.06 13.44 22.04
CA GLY A 65 27.22 12.56 21.87
C GLY A 65 28.51 13.35 21.84
#